data_AF-B0CAE3-F1
#
_entry.id   AF-B0CAE3-F1
#
_cell.length_a   1.000
_cell.length_b   1.000
_cell.length_c   1.000
_cell.angle_alpha   90.00
_cell.angle_beta   90.00
_cell.angle_gamma   90.00
#
_symmetry.space_group_name_H-M   'P 1'
#
loop_
_entity.id
_entity.type
_entity.pdbx_description
1 polymer ?
#
loop_
_entity_poly.entity_id
_entity_poly.type
_entity_poly.pdbx_seq_one_letter_code
_entity_poly.pdbx_strand_id
1 'polypeptide(L)' 'MTAQSPAVRPGDYIEIASPDGPLKFQVDEIEYYSDPADMWMAQLYPLTA' A
#
# COMPACT_ATOMS: atom_id res chain seq x y z
N MET A 1 1.52 7.22 -6.49
CA MET A 1 1.71 6.08 -7.40
C MET A 1 0.44 5.26 -7.39
N THR A 2 -0.25 5.11 -8.52
CA THR A 2 -1.38 4.19 -8.67
C THR A 2 -0.81 2.80 -8.94
N ALA A 3 -0.86 1.91 -7.95
CA ALA A 3 -0.56 0.51 -8.18
C ALA A 3 -1.76 -0.12 -8.90
N GLN A 4 -1.63 -0.45 -10.18
CA GLN A 4 -2.67 -1.15 -10.96
C GLN A 4 -2.67 -2.67 -10.72
N SER A 5 -2.12 -3.15 -9.61
CA SER A 5 -2.12 -4.58 -9.30
C SER A 5 -3.33 -4.90 -8.41
N PRO A 6 -4.32 -5.68 -8.89
CA PRO A 6 -5.51 -6.06 -8.10
C PRO A 6 -5.19 -7.05 -6.95
N ALA A 7 -3.92 -7.31 -6.67
CA ALA A 7 -3.47 -8.40 -5.82
C ALA A 7 -2.86 -7.97 -4.48
N VAL A 8 -2.79 -6.67 -4.17
CA VAL A 8 -2.35 -6.22 -2.84
C VAL A 8 -3.38 -6.66 -1.81
N ARG A 9 -2.92 -7.26 -0.71
CA ARG A 9 -3.75 -7.79 0.38
C ARG A 9 -3.25 -7.30 1.74
N PRO A 10 -4.14 -7.26 2.75
CA PRO A 10 -3.73 -7.20 4.15
C PRO A 10 -2.60 -8.20 4.45
N GLY A 11 -1.54 -7.71 5.09
CA GLY A 11 -0.33 -8.46 5.43
C GLY A 11 0.81 -8.33 4.41
N ASP A 12 0.56 -7.86 3.18
CA ASP A 12 1.60 -7.63 2.17
C ASP A 12 2.54 -6.49 2.58
N TYR A 13 3.70 -6.44 1.93
CA TYR A 13 4.71 -5.40 2.14
C TYR A 13 4.78 -4.43 0.97
N ILE A 14 4.82 -3.14 1.29
CA ILE A 14 5.07 -2.07 0.32
C ILE A 14 6.43 -1.45 0.64
N GLU A 15 7.30 -1.41 -0.37
CA GLU A 15 8.59 -0.73 -0.31
C GLU A 15 8.55 0.56 -1.12
N ILE A 16 8.84 1.68 -0.46
CA ILE A 16 8.90 3.00 -1.09
C ILE A 16 10.37 3.43 -1.14
N ALA A 17 10.90 3.60 -2.35
CA ALA A 17 12.23 4.15 -2.54
C ALA A 17 12.29 5.62 -2.07
N SER A 18 13.21 5.93 -1.15
CA SER A 18 13.48 7.29 -0.67
C SER A 18 14.97 7.62 -0.78
N PRO A 19 15.36 8.91 -0.79
CA PRO A 19 16.77 9.31 -0.80
C PRO A 19 17.58 8.75 0.39
N ASP A 20 16.94 8.55 1.54
CA ASP A 20 17.56 8.06 2.77
C ASP A 20 17.56 6.51 2.86
N GLY A 21 17.05 5.84 1.82
CA GLY A 21 16.92 4.38 1.75
C GLY A 21 15.47 3.92 1.55
N PRO A 22 15.24 2.63 1.30
CA PRO A 22 13.90 2.10 1.13
C PRO A 22 13.13 2.12 2.45
N LEU A 23 11.94 2.72 2.44
CA LEU A 23 10.99 2.66 3.55
C LEU A 23 10.07 1.47 3.35
N LYS A 24 9.90 0.66 4.40
CA LYS A 24 9.06 -0.55 4.36
C LYS A 24 7.81 -0.35 5.20
N PHE A 25 6.69 -0.77 4.63
CA PHE A 25 5.39 -0.71 5.27
C PHE A 25 4.69 -2.05 5.12
N GLN A 26 3.85 -2.39 6.11
CA GLN A 26 2.91 -3.48 6.00
C GLN A 26 1.51 -2.93 5.71
N VAL A 27 0.80 -3.59 4.79
CA VAL A 27 -0.61 -3.30 4.53
C VAL A 27 -1.44 -3.86 5.67
N ASP A 28 -2.22 -3.00 6.32
CA ASP A 28 -3.13 -3.40 7.38
C ASP A 28 -4.51 -3.71 6.81
N GLU A 29 -5.11 -2.71 6.17
CA GLU A 29 -6.46 -2.77 5.63
C GLU A 29 -6.50 -2.17 4.22
N ILE A 30 -7.48 -2.61 3.43
CA ILE A 30 -7.74 -2.10 2.08
C ILE A 30 -9.21 -1.72 1.98
N GLU A 31 -9.46 -0.48 1.61
CA GLU A 31 -10.78 0.07 1.34
C GLU A 31 -10.99 0.24 -0.16
N TYR A 32 -12.09 -0.31 -0.69
CA TYR A 32 -12.46 -0.20 -2.09
C TYR A 32 -13.52 0.89 -2.28
N TYR A 33 -13.32 1.72 -3.29
CA TYR A 33 -14.21 2.82 -3.62
C TYR A 33 -15.04 2.43 -4.84
N SER A 34 -16.36 2.65 -4.77
CA SER A 34 -17.29 2.37 -5.87
C SER A 34 -17.33 3.47 -6.93
N ASP A 35 -16.83 4.67 -6.61
CA ASP A 35 -16.70 5.79 -7.54
C ASP A 35 -15.40 6.57 -7.28
N PRO A 36 -14.42 6.51 -8.19
CA PRO A 36 -14.38 5.65 -9.38
C PRO A 36 -14.19 4.18 -8.98
N ALA A 37 -14.91 3.28 -9.66
CA ALA A 37 -15.06 1.86 -9.30
C ALA A 37 -13.75 1.01 -9.30
N ASP A 38 -12.64 1.58 -9.73
CA ASP A 38 -11.34 0.91 -9.89
C ASP A 38 -10.27 1.51 -8.96
N MET A 39 -10.71 2.13 -7.87
CA MET A 39 -9.85 2.78 -6.89
C MET A 39 -9.97 2.12 -5.52
N TRP A 40 -8.83 2.02 -4.86
CA TRP A 40 -8.73 1.55 -3.50
C TRP A 40 -7.68 2.36 -2.74
N MET A 41 -7.80 2.38 -1.42
CA MET A 41 -6.80 2.93 -0.51
C MET A 41 -6.36 1.86 0.47
N ALA A 42 -5.08 1.84 0.80
CA ALA A 42 -4.54 0.95 1.84
C ALA A 42 -4.04 1.76 3.02
N GLN A 43 -4.37 1.29 4.22
CA GLN A 43 -3.74 1.75 5.44
C GLN A 43 -2.42 1.03 5.64
N LEU A 44 -1.36 1.81 5.89
CA LEU A 44 0.01 1.31 5.97
C LEU A 44 0.58 1.53 7.36
N TYR A 45 1.15 0.47 7.94
CA TYR A 45 1.97 0.58 9.14
C TYR A 45 3.45 0.57 8.78
N PRO A 46 4.24 1.56 9.25
CA PRO A 46 5.67 1.55 9.05
C PRO A 46 6.28 0.37 9.80
N LEU A 47 7.12 -0.38 9.10
CA LEU A 47 7.98 -1.38 9.71
C LEU A 47 9.26 -0.64 10.10
N THR A 48 9.25 -0.05 11.29
CA THR A 48 10.49 0.42 11.91
C THR A 48 11.45 -0.76 12.04
N ALA A 49 12.66 -0.59 11.51
CA ALA A 49 13.79 -1.46 11.81
C ALA A 49 14.20 -1.36 13.27
#